data_AF-A0A542QRP8-F1
#
_entry.id   AF-A0A542QRP8-F1
#
_cell.length_a   1.000
_cell.length_b   1.000
_cell.length_c   1.000
_cell.angle_alpha   90.00
_cell.angle_beta   90.00
_cell.angle_gamma   90.00
#
_symmetry.space_group_name_H-M   'P 1'
#
loop_
_entity.id
_entity.type
_entity.pdbx_description
1 polymer ?
#
loop_
_entity_poly.entity_id
_entity_poly.type
_entity_poly.pdbx_seq_one_letter_code
_entity_poly.pdbx_strand_id
1 'polypeptide(L)'
;MSTVGTVEKALAVALYADGHEGLDTGASLLAADPDADIELRLRGEEFLRRAWERGWQPADLVRLVRRDLGDVHERLAAGLITGESARYAHLAPRWRAQLDELKQPPYTADRFSYATAVLELYRLLIRLPAIEPVGPIPGAPLSAEPAPHEPRMLGRIRALLAKAEATGYPQEAEALTAKAQELMARHSLDEAMLAARAHRPDVPAACRIGVDAPYETAKAILLDAVASANRCRAVWNSAFGFSTVVGFDGDLEAVELLYTSLLVQGTTSMTRAEATQRAGGRKRTKTFRQSFLMSYAARLGELLTAATDAVTADEGSDLLPVLAARDVAVTDRAEQMFPETTTTRVRGATDEAGWVHGRAAADTAHPVRERRRLSG
;
A
#
# COMPACT_ATOMS: atom_id res chain seq x y z
N MET A 1 -13.05 47.87 -1.87
CA MET A 1 -13.76 46.62 -2.22
C MET A 1 -12.89 45.91 -3.24
N SER A 2 -11.99 45.02 -2.79
CA SER A 2 -11.15 44.25 -3.72
C SER A 2 -12.06 43.40 -4.60
N THR A 3 -11.94 43.54 -5.91
CA THR A 3 -12.63 42.70 -6.88
C THR A 3 -12.19 41.26 -6.63
N VAL A 4 -13.10 40.44 -6.12
CA VAL A 4 -12.94 38.98 -5.97
C VAL A 4 -12.42 38.43 -7.30
N GLY A 5 -11.25 37.78 -7.26
CA GLY A 5 -10.55 37.27 -8.45
C GLY A 5 -11.34 36.16 -9.15
N THR A 6 -11.04 35.90 -10.43
CA THR A 6 -11.73 34.86 -11.23
C THR A 6 -11.62 33.49 -10.58
N VAL A 7 -10.44 33.13 -10.07
CA VAL A 7 -10.22 31.86 -9.35
C VAL A 7 -11.10 31.76 -8.10
N GLU A 8 -11.15 32.80 -7.28
CA GLU A 8 -11.96 32.80 -6.06
C GLU A 8 -13.45 32.59 -6.35
N LYS A 9 -13.99 33.25 -7.39
CA LYS A 9 -15.37 33.04 -7.84
C LYS A 9 -15.60 31.62 -8.35
N ALA A 10 -14.69 31.12 -9.18
CA ALA A 10 -14.80 29.78 -9.74
C ALA A 10 -14.78 28.72 -8.64
N LEU A 11 -13.85 28.80 -7.69
CA LEU A 11 -13.76 27.87 -6.56
C LEU A 11 -14.98 27.97 -5.63
N ALA A 12 -15.49 29.17 -5.35
CA ALA A 12 -16.67 29.37 -4.51
C ALA A 12 -17.91 28.67 -5.07
N VAL A 13 -18.11 28.73 -6.39
CA VAL A 13 -19.26 28.10 -7.07
C VAL A 13 -19.05 26.60 -7.28
N ALA A 14 -17.81 26.17 -7.55
CA ALA A 14 -17.51 24.79 -7.94
C ALA A 14 -17.27 23.82 -6.76
N LEU A 15 -16.66 24.29 -5.67
CA LEU A 15 -16.15 23.36 -4.64
C LEU A 15 -17.16 23.02 -3.54
N TYR A 16 -18.09 23.93 -3.24
CA TYR A 16 -19.02 23.80 -2.11
C TYR A 16 -20.41 23.27 -2.50
N ALA A 17 -20.71 23.20 -3.80
CA ALA A 17 -21.94 22.61 -4.31
C ALA A 17 -21.71 21.15 -4.75
N ASP A 18 -22.69 20.28 -4.51
CA ASP A 18 -22.62 18.86 -4.89
C ASP A 18 -23.05 18.58 -6.34
N GLY A 19 -23.52 19.60 -7.08
CA GLY A 19 -24.01 19.48 -8.46
C GLY A 19 -22.99 19.82 -9.56
N HIS A 20 -23.23 19.29 -10.76
CA HIS A 20 -22.42 19.57 -11.96
C HIS A 20 -22.54 21.03 -12.44
N GLU A 21 -23.66 21.71 -12.20
CA GLU A 21 -23.88 23.10 -12.61
C GLU A 21 -22.83 24.07 -12.02
N GLY A 22 -22.42 23.81 -10.78
CA GLY A 22 -21.38 24.61 -10.12
C GLY A 22 -19.99 24.40 -10.76
N LEU A 23 -19.69 23.15 -11.13
CA LEU A 23 -18.46 22.80 -11.84
C LEU A 23 -18.43 23.45 -13.23
N ASP A 24 -19.50 23.35 -14.01
CA ASP A 24 -19.59 23.94 -15.36
C ASP A 24 -19.50 25.47 -15.31
N THR A 25 -20.11 26.10 -14.30
CA THR A 25 -20.01 27.55 -14.10
C THR A 25 -18.58 27.96 -13.75
N GLY A 26 -17.95 27.27 -12.81
CA GLY A 26 -16.56 27.53 -12.42
C GLY A 26 -15.58 27.29 -13.57
N ALA A 27 -15.75 26.20 -14.31
CA ALA A 27 -14.95 25.86 -15.48
C ALA A 27 -15.11 26.90 -16.59
N SER A 28 -16.33 27.40 -16.82
CA SER A 28 -16.58 28.49 -17.78
C SER A 28 -15.84 29.77 -17.41
N LEU A 29 -15.84 30.15 -16.13
CA LEU A 29 -15.13 31.34 -15.64
C LEU A 29 -13.61 31.21 -15.85
N LEU A 30 -13.03 30.05 -15.53
CA LEU A 30 -11.60 29.78 -15.70
C LEU A 30 -11.21 29.66 -17.18
N ALA A 31 -12.05 29.03 -17.99
CA ALA A 31 -11.80 28.89 -19.43
C ALA A 31 -11.73 30.25 -20.13
N ALA A 32 -12.54 31.22 -19.67
CA ALA A 32 -12.58 32.58 -20.20
C ALA A 32 -11.40 33.48 -19.75
N ASP A 33 -10.62 33.07 -18.74
CA ASP A 33 -9.54 33.88 -18.15
C ASP A 33 -8.21 33.09 -18.10
N PRO A 34 -7.39 33.14 -19.17
CA PRO A 34 -6.07 32.49 -19.22
C PRO A 34 -5.08 32.94 -18.16
N ASP A 35 -5.19 34.17 -17.68
CA ASP A 35 -4.26 34.72 -16.68
C ASP A 35 -4.49 34.10 -15.29
N ALA A 36 -5.63 33.41 -15.08
CA ALA A 36 -5.99 32.73 -13.86
C ALA A 36 -5.22 31.41 -13.61
N ASP A 37 -4.54 30.83 -14.62
CA ASP A 37 -3.96 29.48 -14.55
C ASP A 37 -2.86 29.37 -13.45
N ILE A 38 -2.07 30.43 -13.25
CA ILE A 38 -1.03 30.47 -12.20
C ILE A 38 -1.68 30.49 -10.81
N GLU A 39 -2.67 31.36 -10.60
CA GLU A 39 -3.37 31.46 -9.31
C GLU A 39 -4.11 30.15 -9.00
N LEU A 40 -4.77 29.54 -10.00
CA LEU A 40 -5.47 28.27 -9.86
C LEU A 40 -4.51 27.18 -9.36
N ARG A 41 -3.34 27.03 -9.99
CA ARG A 41 -2.31 26.08 -9.55
C ARG A 41 -1.85 26.33 -8.12
N LEU A 42 -1.60 27.59 -7.75
CA LEU A 42 -1.19 27.94 -6.37
C LEU A 42 -2.26 27.56 -5.34
N ARG A 43 -3.55 27.67 -5.69
CA ARG A 43 -4.65 27.17 -4.84
C ARG A 43 -4.65 25.65 -4.70
N GLY A 44 -4.36 24.93 -5.78
CA GLY A 44 -4.16 23.47 -5.73
C GLY A 44 -3.02 23.06 -4.79
N GLU A 45 -1.87 23.74 -4.87
CA GLU A 45 -0.73 23.50 -3.99
C GLU A 45 -1.09 23.78 -2.52
N GLU A 46 -1.90 24.80 -2.24
CA GLU A 46 -2.44 25.08 -0.89
C GLU A 46 -3.33 23.93 -0.38
N PHE A 47 -4.20 23.38 -1.23
CA PHE A 47 -5.05 22.23 -0.86
C PHE A 47 -4.23 20.97 -0.61
N LEU A 48 -3.21 20.70 -1.41
CA LEU A 48 -2.30 19.59 -1.15
C LEU A 48 -1.53 19.77 0.17
N ARG A 49 -1.12 21.00 0.51
CA ARG A 49 -0.47 21.27 1.80
C ARG A 49 -1.32 20.89 2.99
N ARG A 50 -2.60 21.28 2.94
CA ARG A 50 -3.57 20.85 3.94
C ARG A 50 -3.74 19.34 3.97
N ALA A 51 -3.67 18.66 2.82
CA ALA A 51 -3.73 17.20 2.77
C ALA A 51 -2.51 16.56 3.47
N TRP A 52 -1.29 17.05 3.25
CA TRP A 52 -0.10 16.55 3.95
C TRP A 52 -0.16 16.79 5.45
N GLU A 53 -0.60 17.98 5.88
CA GLU A 53 -0.84 18.30 7.29
C GLU A 53 -1.90 17.39 7.92
N ARG A 54 -2.88 16.93 7.13
CA ARG A 54 -3.90 15.95 7.49
C ARG A 54 -3.42 14.50 7.42
N GLY A 55 -2.13 14.27 7.18
CA GLY A 55 -1.50 12.95 7.22
C GLY A 55 -1.50 12.18 5.89
N TRP A 56 -1.96 12.76 4.79
CA TRP A 56 -1.96 12.12 3.46
C TRP A 56 -0.55 12.10 2.84
N GLN A 57 -0.23 11.05 2.08
CA GLN A 57 1.00 10.95 1.30
C GLN A 57 0.70 10.94 -0.22
N PRO A 58 1.68 11.25 -1.09
CA PRO A 58 1.54 11.21 -2.55
C PRO A 58 0.84 9.95 -3.08
N ALA A 59 1.28 8.77 -2.66
CA ALA A 59 0.71 7.51 -3.13
C ALA A 59 -0.75 7.30 -2.69
N ASP A 60 -1.15 7.83 -1.53
CA ASP A 60 -2.54 7.75 -1.05
C ASP A 60 -3.46 8.61 -1.92
N LEU A 61 -3.02 9.83 -2.23
CA LEU A 61 -3.79 10.76 -3.06
C LEU A 61 -3.97 10.23 -4.48
N VAL A 62 -2.91 9.73 -5.10
CA VAL A 62 -2.98 9.15 -6.45
C VAL A 62 -3.92 7.95 -6.48
N ARG A 63 -3.87 7.09 -5.46
CA ARG A 63 -4.79 5.94 -5.34
C ARG A 63 -6.24 6.38 -5.21
N LEU A 64 -6.51 7.35 -4.35
CA LEU A 64 -7.87 7.86 -4.14
C LEU A 64 -8.42 8.53 -5.40
N VAL A 65 -7.59 9.32 -6.09
CA VAL A 65 -7.92 9.94 -7.37
C VAL A 65 -8.25 8.89 -8.42
N ARG A 66 -7.45 7.83 -8.54
CA ARG A 66 -7.74 6.71 -9.46
C ARG A 66 -9.04 6.00 -9.12
N ARG A 67 -9.34 5.86 -7.82
CA ARG A 67 -10.53 5.15 -7.34
C ARG A 67 -11.82 5.94 -7.56
N ASP A 68 -11.80 7.24 -7.25
CA ASP A 68 -13.01 8.06 -7.14
C ASP A 68 -13.22 8.99 -8.35
N LEU A 69 -12.18 9.21 -9.16
CA LEU A 69 -12.21 10.05 -10.37
C LEU A 69 -11.78 9.22 -11.60
N GLY A 70 -10.61 9.49 -12.19
CA GLY A 70 -10.11 8.74 -13.34
C GLY A 70 -8.72 9.16 -13.83
N ASP A 71 -8.27 8.56 -14.93
CA ASP A 71 -6.91 8.70 -15.47
C ASP A 71 -6.49 10.15 -15.75
N VAL A 72 -7.44 11.00 -16.15
CA VAL A 72 -7.19 12.43 -16.39
C VAL A 72 -6.77 13.13 -15.10
N HIS A 73 -7.51 12.90 -14.02
CA HIS A 73 -7.24 13.47 -12.71
C HIS A 73 -5.96 12.90 -12.11
N GLU A 74 -5.63 11.64 -12.40
CA GLU A 74 -4.35 11.05 -11.97
C GLU A 74 -3.16 11.81 -12.55
N ARG A 75 -3.19 12.17 -13.83
CA ARG A 75 -2.14 12.99 -14.48
C ARG A 75 -2.05 14.39 -13.88
N LEU A 76 -3.21 15.02 -13.63
CA LEU A 76 -3.26 16.34 -12.98
C LEU A 76 -2.70 16.30 -11.55
N ALA A 77 -3.09 15.29 -10.76
CA ALA A 77 -2.62 15.10 -9.41
C ALA A 77 -1.11 14.84 -9.38
N ALA A 78 -0.59 14.00 -10.27
CA ALA A 78 0.84 13.74 -10.39
C ALA A 78 1.64 15.02 -10.66
N GLY A 79 1.20 15.85 -11.60
CA GLY A 79 1.82 17.14 -11.90
C GLY A 79 1.78 18.11 -10.71
N LEU A 80 0.61 18.21 -10.04
CA LEU A 80 0.44 19.09 -8.88
C LEU A 80 1.29 18.65 -7.67
N ILE A 81 1.33 17.36 -7.39
CA ILE A 81 2.14 16.77 -6.31
C ILE A 81 3.63 16.98 -6.58
N THR A 82 4.09 16.77 -7.82
CA THR A 82 5.49 16.95 -8.21
C THR A 82 5.89 18.43 -8.10
N GLY A 83 5.05 19.32 -8.62
CA GLY A 83 5.28 20.76 -8.58
C GLY A 83 5.36 21.32 -7.16
N GLU A 84 4.46 20.86 -6.28
CA GLU A 84 4.53 21.27 -4.89
C GLU A 84 5.74 20.64 -4.17
N SER A 85 5.97 19.33 -4.36
CA SER A 85 7.03 18.63 -3.63
C SER A 85 8.43 19.17 -3.94
N ALA A 86 8.62 19.78 -5.12
CA ALA A 86 9.86 20.43 -5.53
C ALA A 86 10.25 21.62 -4.64
N ARG A 87 9.34 22.13 -3.80
CA ARG A 87 9.60 23.22 -2.85
C ARG A 87 10.39 22.77 -1.63
N TYR A 88 10.41 21.47 -1.34
CA TYR A 88 11.05 20.93 -0.15
C TYR A 88 12.48 20.49 -0.43
N ALA A 89 13.44 21.07 0.29
CA ALA A 89 14.85 20.70 0.18
C ALA A 89 15.14 19.28 0.68
N HIS A 90 14.36 18.82 1.67
CA HIS A 90 14.53 17.52 2.30
C HIS A 90 13.19 16.77 2.31
N LEU A 91 13.26 15.52 1.87
CA LEU A 91 12.12 14.60 1.79
C LEU A 91 12.56 13.26 2.39
N ALA A 92 11.66 12.62 3.13
CA ALA A 92 11.92 11.29 3.64
C ALA A 92 12.12 10.29 2.48
N PRO A 93 12.93 9.22 2.65
CA PRO A 93 13.19 8.24 1.59
C PRO A 93 11.91 7.66 0.98
N ARG A 94 10.93 7.28 1.81
CA ARG A 94 9.63 6.77 1.33
C ARG A 94 8.86 7.79 0.50
N TRP A 95 8.92 9.07 0.88
CA TRP A 95 8.29 10.14 0.11
C TRP A 95 8.92 10.27 -1.27
N ARG A 96 10.26 10.26 -1.35
CA ARG A 96 10.99 10.31 -2.63
C ARG A 96 10.63 9.13 -3.52
N ALA A 97 10.61 7.91 -2.97
CA ALA A 97 10.22 6.71 -3.70
C ALA A 97 8.82 6.83 -4.31
N GLN A 98 7.85 7.39 -3.57
CA GLN A 98 6.50 7.63 -4.10
C GLN A 98 6.50 8.66 -5.24
N LEU A 99 7.34 9.70 -5.18
CA LEU A 99 7.47 10.68 -6.26
C LEU A 99 8.12 10.08 -7.51
N ASP A 100 9.12 9.21 -7.34
CA ASP A 100 9.80 8.53 -8.45
C ASP A 100 8.86 7.58 -9.23
N GLU A 101 7.79 7.12 -8.60
CA GLU A 101 6.73 6.32 -9.22
C GLU A 101 5.73 7.16 -10.04
N LEU A 102 5.69 8.49 -9.86
CA LEU A 102 4.79 9.39 -10.59
C LEU A 102 5.30 9.64 -12.01
N LYS A 103 5.10 8.68 -12.91
CA LYS A 103 5.55 8.72 -14.32
C LYS A 103 4.45 9.12 -15.30
N GLN A 104 3.59 10.04 -14.91
CA GLN A 104 2.44 10.43 -15.72
C GLN A 104 2.80 11.57 -16.69
N PRO A 105 2.45 11.46 -17.99
CA PRO A 105 2.61 12.57 -18.91
C PRO A 105 1.66 13.71 -18.53
N PRO A 106 2.01 14.98 -18.82
CA PRO A 106 1.11 16.12 -18.62
C PRO A 106 -0.23 15.89 -19.31
N TYR A 107 -1.31 16.31 -18.67
CA TYR A 107 -2.64 16.31 -19.28
C TYR A 107 -2.82 17.56 -20.15
N THR A 108 -3.27 17.36 -21.39
CA THR A 108 -3.57 18.43 -22.34
C THR A 108 -5.00 18.26 -22.83
N ALA A 109 -5.78 19.33 -22.75
CA ALA A 109 -7.16 19.41 -23.26
C ALA A 109 -7.51 20.86 -23.61
N ASP A 110 -8.73 21.10 -24.10
CA ASP A 110 -9.27 22.45 -24.18
C ASP A 110 -9.44 23.06 -22.78
N ARG A 111 -9.48 24.39 -22.70
CA ARG A 111 -9.48 25.12 -21.41
C ARG A 111 -10.66 24.75 -20.52
N PHE A 112 -11.83 24.49 -21.09
CA PHE A 112 -13.01 24.13 -20.33
C PHE A 112 -12.87 22.74 -19.72
N SER A 113 -12.53 21.73 -20.54
CA SER A 113 -12.29 20.37 -20.05
C SER A 113 -11.17 20.29 -19.01
N TYR A 114 -10.08 21.05 -19.22
CA TYR A 114 -9.00 21.17 -18.24
C TYR A 114 -9.49 21.76 -16.92
N ALA A 115 -10.22 22.89 -16.97
CA ALA A 115 -10.74 23.55 -15.78
C ALA A 115 -11.72 22.66 -15.02
N THR A 116 -12.62 21.94 -15.70
CA THR A 116 -13.55 20.99 -15.08
C THR A 116 -12.79 19.90 -14.33
N ALA A 117 -11.80 19.26 -14.96
CA ALA A 117 -11.02 18.20 -14.32
C ALA A 117 -10.20 18.72 -13.11
N VAL A 118 -9.65 19.94 -13.18
CA VAL A 118 -8.96 20.56 -12.05
C VAL A 118 -9.92 20.84 -10.89
N LEU A 119 -11.11 21.37 -11.17
CA LEU A 119 -12.11 21.66 -10.13
C LEU A 119 -12.62 20.39 -9.46
N GLU A 120 -12.83 19.31 -10.21
CA GLU A 120 -13.18 18.00 -9.65
C GLU A 120 -12.07 17.45 -8.74
N LEU A 121 -10.80 17.56 -9.16
CA LEU A 121 -9.66 17.19 -8.33
C LEU A 121 -9.61 18.02 -7.05
N TYR A 122 -9.77 19.35 -7.14
CA TYR A 122 -9.73 20.23 -5.97
C TYR A 122 -10.89 19.95 -5.01
N ARG A 123 -12.07 19.62 -5.54
CA ARG A 123 -13.24 19.22 -4.75
C ARG A 123 -12.96 17.95 -3.94
N LEU A 124 -12.24 16.98 -4.53
CA LEU A 124 -11.76 15.80 -3.80
C LEU A 124 -10.77 16.21 -2.70
N LEU A 125 -9.76 17.02 -3.01
CA LEU A 125 -8.72 17.42 -2.05
C LEU A 125 -9.26 18.13 -0.81
N ILE A 126 -10.22 19.06 -0.98
CA ILE A 126 -10.76 19.82 0.17
C ILE A 126 -11.61 18.96 1.11
N ARG A 127 -12.18 17.86 0.61
CA ARG A 127 -13.06 16.93 1.34
C ARG A 127 -12.28 15.85 2.10
N LEU A 128 -10.96 15.78 1.93
CA LEU A 128 -10.13 14.80 2.61
C LEU A 128 -10.16 15.00 4.13
N PRO A 129 -10.54 13.98 4.93
CA PRO A 129 -10.46 14.07 6.38
C PRO A 129 -9.01 14.03 6.86
N ALA A 130 -8.80 14.38 8.14
CA ALA A 130 -7.56 14.04 8.82
C ALA A 130 -7.49 12.52 9.04
N ILE A 131 -6.30 11.96 8.83
CA ILE A 131 -5.98 10.55 9.06
C ILE A 131 -4.66 10.44 9.82
N GLU A 132 -4.43 9.30 10.46
CA GLU A 132 -3.24 9.05 11.28
C GLU A 132 -1.96 9.15 10.44
N PRO A 133 -1.04 10.09 10.73
CA PRO A 133 0.18 10.24 9.95
C PRO A 133 1.08 9.01 10.10
N VAL A 134 1.61 8.53 8.97
CA VAL A 134 2.50 7.35 8.90
C VAL A 134 3.96 7.73 8.61
N GLY A 135 4.31 9.00 8.78
CA GLY A 135 5.66 9.49 8.54
C GLY A 135 5.74 11.00 8.69
N PRO A 136 6.95 11.58 8.60
CA PRO A 136 7.13 13.02 8.64
C PRO A 136 6.44 13.69 7.45
N ILE A 137 5.83 14.86 7.69
CA ILE A 137 5.37 15.74 6.61
C ILE A 137 6.58 16.22 5.79
N PRO A 138 6.41 16.52 4.50
CA PRO A 138 7.50 16.96 3.66
C PRO A 138 8.07 18.30 4.18
N GLY A 139 9.40 18.44 4.14
CA GLY A 139 10.09 19.60 4.72
C GLY A 139 10.27 19.57 6.25
N ALA A 140 9.69 18.59 6.98
CA ALA A 140 10.03 18.39 8.38
C ALA A 140 11.51 17.96 8.52
N PRO A 141 12.19 18.35 9.62
CA PRO A 141 13.54 17.88 9.88
C PRO A 141 13.55 16.36 9.96
N LEU A 142 14.38 15.73 9.13
CA LEU A 142 14.58 14.29 9.18
C LEU A 142 15.39 14.00 10.44
N SER A 143 14.81 13.22 11.37
CA SER A 143 15.60 12.65 12.47
C SER A 143 16.62 11.67 11.89
N ALA A 144 17.78 11.58 12.55
CA ALA A 144 19.04 10.96 12.12
C ALA A 144 18.96 9.87 11.03
N GLU A 145 19.93 9.92 10.11
CA GLU A 145 20.05 8.99 8.99
C GLU A 145 19.87 7.53 9.42
N PRO A 146 19.14 6.72 8.64
CA PRO A 146 19.09 5.28 8.88
C PRO A 146 20.54 4.78 8.95
N ALA A 147 20.85 4.03 10.01
CA ALA A 147 22.14 3.40 10.11
C ALA A 147 22.39 2.63 8.81
N PRO A 148 23.61 2.68 8.23
CA PRO A 148 23.92 2.01 6.97
C PRO A 148 23.92 0.49 7.20
N HIS A 149 22.74 -0.12 7.28
CA HIS A 149 22.51 -1.55 7.32
C HIS A 149 22.04 -2.02 5.95
N GLU A 150 22.56 -3.19 5.56
CA GLU A 150 22.95 -3.46 4.19
C GLU A 150 21.78 -3.44 3.18
N PRO A 151 21.70 -2.46 2.25
CA PRO A 151 20.78 -2.49 1.11
C PRO A 151 20.96 -3.74 0.23
N ARG A 152 22.01 -4.53 0.47
CA ARG A 152 22.30 -5.80 -0.20
C ARG A 152 21.31 -6.91 0.17
N MET A 153 20.85 -7.03 1.41
CA MET A 153 19.95 -8.12 1.79
C MET A 153 18.55 -7.89 1.22
N LEU A 154 17.99 -6.70 1.42
CA LEU A 154 16.72 -6.30 0.83
C LEU A 154 16.78 -6.25 -0.70
N GLY A 155 17.92 -5.81 -1.28
CA GLY A 155 18.18 -5.92 -2.71
C GLY A 155 18.17 -7.38 -3.21
N ARG A 156 18.73 -8.32 -2.45
CA ARG A 156 18.69 -9.75 -2.76
C ARG A 156 17.29 -10.33 -2.65
N ILE A 157 16.53 -9.94 -1.63
CA ILE A 157 15.13 -10.32 -1.44
C ILE A 157 14.29 -9.84 -2.63
N ARG A 158 14.41 -8.56 -3.02
CA ARG A 158 13.76 -8.02 -4.23
C ARG A 158 14.14 -8.80 -5.48
N ALA A 159 15.42 -9.13 -5.66
CA ALA A 159 15.89 -9.88 -6.81
C ALA A 159 15.31 -11.30 -6.85
N LEU A 160 15.17 -11.98 -5.71
CA LEU A 160 14.55 -13.30 -5.63
C LEU A 160 13.06 -13.23 -5.99
N LEU A 161 12.33 -12.26 -5.47
CA LEU A 161 10.90 -12.08 -5.77
C LEU A 161 10.67 -11.71 -7.24
N ALA A 162 11.46 -10.78 -7.79
CA ALA A 162 11.41 -10.43 -9.21
C ALA A 162 11.69 -11.65 -10.10
N LYS A 163 12.64 -12.51 -9.70
CA LYS A 163 12.92 -13.75 -10.41
C LYS A 163 11.78 -14.76 -10.28
N ALA A 164 11.13 -14.84 -9.12
CA ALA A 164 9.96 -15.69 -8.91
C ALA A 164 8.78 -15.26 -9.80
N GLU A 165 8.61 -13.96 -10.03
CA GLU A 165 7.58 -13.40 -10.91
C GLU A 165 7.90 -13.59 -12.40
N ALA A 166 9.18 -13.58 -12.77
CA ALA A 166 9.61 -13.69 -14.16
C ALA A 166 9.65 -15.12 -14.69
N THR A 167 9.77 -16.13 -13.82
CA THR A 167 9.91 -17.53 -14.27
C THR A 167 8.58 -18.15 -14.68
N GLY A 168 8.60 -18.91 -15.79
CA GLY A 168 7.47 -19.73 -16.23
C GLY A 168 7.38 -21.09 -15.54
N TYR A 169 8.36 -21.44 -14.71
CA TYR A 169 8.43 -22.71 -14.00
C TYR A 169 7.86 -22.56 -12.59
N PRO A 170 6.70 -23.18 -12.28
CA PRO A 170 6.06 -23.03 -10.98
C PRO A 170 7.04 -23.34 -9.86
N GLN A 171 7.68 -24.51 -9.86
CA GLN A 171 8.59 -24.99 -8.81
C GLN A 171 9.76 -24.04 -8.54
N GLU A 172 10.24 -23.32 -9.56
CA GLU A 172 11.29 -22.33 -9.39
C GLU A 172 10.75 -21.09 -8.65
N ALA A 173 9.58 -20.59 -9.06
CA ALA A 173 8.92 -19.48 -8.37
C ALA A 173 8.64 -19.81 -6.90
N GLU A 174 8.20 -21.04 -6.60
CA GLU A 174 7.96 -21.53 -5.23
C GLU A 174 9.26 -21.47 -4.40
N ALA A 175 10.35 -22.04 -4.94
CA ALA A 175 11.63 -22.11 -4.23
C ALA A 175 12.23 -20.72 -3.99
N LEU A 176 12.07 -19.79 -4.95
CA LEU A 176 12.54 -18.42 -4.84
C LEU A 176 11.75 -17.61 -3.80
N THR A 177 10.42 -17.75 -3.80
CA THR A 177 9.53 -17.08 -2.83
C THR A 177 9.78 -17.58 -1.41
N ALA A 178 9.86 -18.91 -1.21
CA ALA A 178 10.19 -19.49 0.08
C ALA A 178 11.58 -19.07 0.57
N LYS A 179 12.57 -18.96 -0.34
CA LYS A 179 13.90 -18.47 0.04
C LYS A 179 13.92 -16.98 0.37
N ALA A 180 13.12 -16.17 -0.31
CA ALA A 180 12.94 -14.76 0.03
C ALA A 180 12.37 -14.63 1.44
N GLN A 181 11.32 -15.39 1.78
CA GLN A 181 10.72 -15.38 3.12
C GLN A 181 11.70 -15.84 4.21
N GLU A 182 12.47 -16.91 3.97
CA GLU A 182 13.52 -17.37 4.89
C GLU A 182 14.57 -16.26 5.14
N LEU A 183 14.97 -15.53 4.10
CA LEU A 183 15.92 -14.43 4.22
C LEU A 183 15.32 -13.21 4.93
N MET A 184 14.05 -12.88 4.67
CA MET A 184 13.32 -11.82 5.37
C MET A 184 13.25 -12.11 6.87
N ALA A 185 12.84 -13.33 7.24
CA ALA A 185 12.73 -13.74 8.64
C ALA A 185 14.07 -13.65 9.37
N ARG A 186 15.16 -14.15 8.77
CA ARG A 186 16.51 -14.04 9.36
C ARG A 186 16.98 -12.60 9.49
N HIS A 187 16.80 -11.80 8.45
CA HIS A 187 17.18 -10.40 8.48
C HIS A 187 16.46 -9.63 9.59
N SER A 188 15.16 -9.90 9.78
CA SER A 188 14.37 -9.33 10.87
C SER A 188 14.90 -9.72 12.26
N LEU A 189 15.33 -10.98 12.44
CA LEU A 189 15.96 -11.44 13.69
C LEU A 189 17.33 -10.78 13.93
N ASP A 190 18.16 -10.68 12.89
CA ASP A 190 19.46 -10.01 12.96
C ASP A 190 19.32 -8.55 13.37
N GLU A 191 18.38 -7.82 12.76
CA GLU A 191 18.07 -6.43 13.09
C GLU A 191 17.55 -6.29 14.52
N ALA A 192 16.69 -7.22 14.98
CA ALA A 192 16.21 -7.23 16.36
C ALA A 192 17.35 -7.37 17.37
N MET A 193 18.28 -8.29 17.11
CA MET A 193 19.46 -8.51 17.97
C MET A 193 20.40 -7.32 17.96
N LEU A 194 20.60 -6.73 16.79
CA LEU A 194 21.47 -5.56 16.66
C LEU A 194 20.89 -4.36 17.41
N ALA A 195 19.59 -4.12 17.28
CA ALA A 195 18.90 -3.06 18.01
C ALA A 195 18.99 -3.25 19.53
N ALA A 196 18.77 -4.48 20.01
CA ALA A 196 18.88 -4.83 21.42
C ALA A 196 20.30 -4.61 21.96
N ARG A 197 21.33 -5.06 21.24
CA ARG A 197 22.74 -4.85 21.62
C ARG A 197 23.13 -3.37 21.64
N ALA A 198 22.62 -2.59 20.69
CA ALA A 198 22.88 -1.17 20.60
C ALA A 198 22.16 -0.34 21.68
N HIS A 199 21.24 -0.94 22.47
CA HIS A 199 20.40 -0.26 23.45
C HIS A 199 19.71 0.99 22.87
N ARG A 200 19.40 0.96 21.56
CA ARG A 200 18.73 2.07 20.90
C ARG A 200 17.23 1.96 21.16
N PRO A 201 16.56 3.04 21.59
CA PRO A 201 15.11 3.08 21.59
C PRO A 201 14.64 3.06 20.12
N ASP A 202 14.33 1.87 19.64
CA ASP A 202 13.76 1.64 18.32
C ASP A 202 12.23 1.69 18.47
N VAL A 203 11.60 2.68 17.84
CA VAL A 203 10.15 2.89 17.92
C VAL A 203 9.54 2.41 16.62
N PRO A 204 8.52 1.53 16.66
CA PRO A 204 7.84 1.09 15.45
C PRO A 204 7.34 2.26 14.61
N ALA A 205 7.68 2.22 13.33
CA ALA A 205 7.18 3.12 12.32
C ALA A 205 5.83 2.61 11.79
N ALA A 206 5.31 3.30 10.77
CA ALA A 206 4.15 2.83 10.03
C ALA A 206 4.30 3.14 8.55
N CYS A 207 3.62 2.37 7.70
CA CYS A 207 3.49 2.68 6.29
C CYS A 207 2.07 2.36 5.80
N ARG A 208 1.63 3.05 4.74
CA ARG A 208 0.38 2.68 4.05
C ARG A 208 0.69 1.84 2.83
N ILE A 209 -0.09 0.77 2.69
CA ILE A 209 -0.05 -0.15 1.56
C ILE A 209 -1.44 -0.20 0.95
N GLY A 210 -1.51 0.02 -0.36
CA GLY A 210 -2.75 0.03 -1.13
C GLY A 210 -3.40 -1.34 -1.21
N VAL A 211 -4.72 -1.36 -1.15
CA VAL A 211 -5.53 -2.57 -1.32
C VAL A 211 -6.67 -2.21 -2.28
N ASP A 212 -6.36 -2.26 -3.56
CA ASP A 212 -7.25 -1.74 -4.59
C ASP A 212 -8.40 -2.71 -4.91
N ALA A 213 -9.54 -2.17 -5.37
CA ALA A 213 -10.61 -2.97 -5.95
C ALA A 213 -10.15 -3.74 -7.21
N PRO A 214 -10.80 -4.86 -7.56
CA PRO A 214 -11.84 -5.57 -6.80
C PRO A 214 -11.26 -6.48 -5.70
N TYR A 215 -12.16 -7.01 -4.85
CA TYR A 215 -11.85 -8.00 -3.81
C TYR A 215 -11.01 -7.47 -2.65
N GLU A 216 -11.19 -6.20 -2.31
CA GLU A 216 -10.41 -5.48 -1.29
C GLU A 216 -10.35 -6.23 0.04
N THR A 217 -11.47 -6.80 0.50
CA THR A 217 -11.48 -7.58 1.76
C THR A 217 -10.52 -8.78 1.72
N ALA A 218 -10.48 -9.53 0.62
CA ALA A 218 -9.58 -10.69 0.53
C ALA A 218 -8.12 -10.25 0.43
N LYS A 219 -7.85 -9.15 -0.29
CA LYS A 219 -6.52 -8.55 -0.39
C LYS A 219 -6.06 -7.94 0.95
N ALA A 220 -6.96 -7.38 1.75
CA ALA A 220 -6.66 -6.86 3.09
C ALA A 220 -6.34 -8.00 4.06
N ILE A 221 -7.05 -9.14 3.99
CA ILE A 221 -6.73 -10.34 4.79
C ILE A 221 -5.37 -10.91 4.39
N LEU A 222 -5.03 -10.92 3.09
CA LEU A 222 -3.69 -11.33 2.66
C LEU A 222 -2.62 -10.41 3.25
N LEU A 223 -2.85 -9.09 3.21
CA LEU A 223 -1.91 -8.13 3.78
C LEU A 223 -1.75 -8.29 5.29
N ASP A 224 -2.86 -8.51 6.02
CA ASP A 224 -2.86 -8.78 7.46
C ASP A 224 -2.10 -10.08 7.81
N ALA A 225 -2.29 -11.13 7.01
CA ALA A 225 -1.56 -12.39 7.15
C ALA A 225 -0.05 -12.21 6.91
N VAL A 226 0.34 -11.46 5.88
CA VAL A 226 1.74 -11.13 5.59
C VAL A 226 2.34 -10.25 6.68
N ALA A 227 1.61 -9.24 7.16
CA ALA A 227 2.04 -8.38 8.25
C ALA A 227 2.27 -9.17 9.53
N SER A 228 1.31 -9.99 9.94
CA SER A 228 1.38 -10.82 11.14
C SER A 228 2.57 -11.78 11.11
N ALA A 229 2.80 -12.44 9.96
CA ALA A 229 3.94 -13.36 9.80
C ALA A 229 5.31 -12.67 9.83
N ASN A 230 5.34 -11.35 9.67
CA ASN A 230 6.54 -10.52 9.74
C ASN A 230 6.53 -9.61 10.98
N ARG A 231 5.79 -9.97 12.05
CA ARG A 231 5.75 -9.22 13.33
C ARG A 231 5.27 -7.76 13.21
N CYS A 232 4.44 -7.50 12.20
CA CYS A 232 3.77 -6.23 11.99
C CYS A 232 2.28 -6.33 12.33
N ARG A 233 1.62 -5.19 12.52
CA ARG A 233 0.17 -5.10 12.71
C ARG A 233 -0.45 -4.29 11.57
N ALA A 234 -1.44 -4.85 10.89
CA ALA A 234 -2.16 -4.17 9.82
C ALA A 234 -3.52 -3.67 10.31
N VAL A 235 -3.88 -2.43 9.97
CA VAL A 235 -5.19 -1.83 10.24
C VAL A 235 -5.82 -1.44 8.90
N TRP A 236 -6.92 -2.09 8.55
CA TRP A 236 -7.61 -1.89 7.27
C TRP A 236 -8.54 -0.68 7.30
N ASN A 237 -8.34 0.26 6.37
CA ASN A 237 -9.25 1.38 6.16
C ASN A 237 -9.98 1.22 4.81
N SER A 238 -11.16 0.61 4.85
CA SER A 238 -11.96 0.37 3.65
C SER A 238 -12.45 1.65 2.97
N ALA A 239 -12.63 2.74 3.73
CA ALA A 239 -13.11 4.00 3.17
C ALA A 239 -12.11 4.59 2.17
N PHE A 240 -10.82 4.28 2.29
CA PHE A 240 -9.75 4.83 1.45
C PHE A 240 -8.95 3.80 0.66
N GLY A 241 -9.24 2.51 0.82
CA GLY A 241 -8.62 1.46 -0.01
C GLY A 241 -7.15 1.20 0.34
N PHE A 242 -6.76 1.34 1.61
CA PHE A 242 -5.40 1.01 2.08
C PHE A 242 -5.43 0.38 3.49
N SER A 243 -4.38 -0.38 3.81
CA SER A 243 -4.07 -0.73 5.20
C SER A 243 -2.89 0.10 5.69
N THR A 244 -2.96 0.54 6.95
CA THR A 244 -1.78 1.04 7.67
C THR A 244 -1.11 -0.14 8.34
N VAL A 245 0.15 -0.40 8.01
CA VAL A 245 0.99 -1.41 8.65
C VAL A 245 1.91 -0.73 9.64
N VAL A 246 1.92 -1.21 10.87
CA VAL A 246 2.78 -0.74 11.97
C VAL A 246 3.83 -1.81 12.25
N GLY A 247 5.10 -1.43 12.34
CA GLY A 247 6.22 -2.34 12.43
C GLY A 247 7.58 -1.63 12.41
N PHE A 248 8.66 -2.39 12.53
CA PHE A 248 10.02 -1.85 12.36
C PHE A 248 10.37 -1.72 10.88
N ASP A 249 11.24 -0.78 10.51
CA ASP A 249 11.48 -0.40 9.11
C ASP A 249 11.82 -1.60 8.20
N GLY A 250 12.69 -2.50 8.65
CA GLY A 250 13.04 -3.72 7.89
C GLY A 250 11.85 -4.66 7.68
N ASP A 251 10.97 -4.78 8.67
CA ASP A 251 9.76 -5.60 8.61
C ASP A 251 8.69 -4.95 7.71
N LEU A 252 8.56 -3.62 7.74
CA LEU A 252 7.65 -2.87 6.87
C LEU A 252 8.01 -3.04 5.39
N GLU A 253 9.30 -2.95 5.05
CA GLU A 253 9.77 -3.15 3.68
C GLU A 253 9.58 -4.61 3.23
N ALA A 254 9.82 -5.58 4.11
CA ALA A 254 9.56 -6.99 3.83
C ALA A 254 8.07 -7.26 3.54
N VAL A 255 7.17 -6.69 4.35
CA VAL A 255 5.71 -6.81 4.17
C VAL A 255 5.26 -6.25 2.83
N GLU A 256 5.71 -5.04 2.47
CA GLU A 256 5.32 -4.40 1.21
C GLU A 256 5.78 -5.20 -0.02
N LEU A 257 7.02 -5.70 0.01
CA LEU A 257 7.58 -6.52 -1.07
C LEU A 257 6.87 -7.86 -1.20
N LEU A 258 6.72 -8.58 -0.08
CA LEU A 258 6.10 -9.91 -0.09
C LEU A 258 4.63 -9.84 -0.48
N TYR A 259 3.89 -8.88 0.06
CA TYR A 259 2.48 -8.67 -0.28
C TYR A 259 2.28 -8.42 -1.77
N THR A 260 3.08 -7.51 -2.34
CA THR A 260 3.00 -7.17 -3.76
C THR A 260 3.27 -8.40 -4.62
N SER A 261 4.31 -9.18 -4.29
CA SER A 261 4.65 -10.39 -5.04
C SER A 261 3.56 -11.46 -4.94
N LEU A 262 3.06 -11.75 -3.73
CA LEU A 262 2.00 -12.73 -3.51
C LEU A 262 0.68 -12.32 -4.17
N LEU A 263 0.36 -11.03 -4.25
CA LEU A 263 -0.81 -10.57 -5.00
C LEU A 263 -0.70 -10.85 -6.50
N VAL A 264 0.47 -10.62 -7.09
CA VAL A 264 0.74 -10.92 -8.51
C VAL A 264 0.62 -12.43 -8.76
N GLN A 265 1.23 -13.25 -7.90
CA GLN A 265 1.16 -14.71 -7.98
C GLN A 265 -0.27 -15.24 -7.81
N GLY A 266 -1.00 -14.73 -6.81
CA GLY A 266 -2.39 -15.11 -6.54
C GLY A 266 -3.32 -14.75 -7.69
N THR A 267 -3.17 -13.55 -8.26
CA THR A 267 -3.95 -13.09 -9.43
C THR A 267 -3.68 -13.93 -10.67
N THR A 268 -2.40 -14.27 -10.91
CA THR A 268 -1.98 -15.13 -12.03
C THR A 268 -2.56 -16.54 -11.89
N SER A 269 -2.42 -17.14 -10.70
CA SER A 269 -2.96 -18.46 -10.38
C SER A 269 -4.48 -18.52 -10.49
N MET A 270 -5.18 -17.49 -10.00
CA MET A 270 -6.63 -17.36 -10.11
C MET A 270 -7.07 -17.32 -11.57
N THR A 271 -6.41 -16.51 -12.40
CA THR A 271 -6.72 -16.35 -13.82
C THR A 271 -6.52 -17.67 -14.58
N ARG A 272 -5.45 -18.42 -14.26
CA ARG A 272 -5.21 -19.76 -14.81
C ARG A 272 -6.28 -20.76 -14.39
N ALA A 273 -6.59 -20.84 -13.10
CA ALA A 273 -7.62 -21.75 -12.58
C ALA A 273 -9.00 -21.47 -13.22
N GLU A 274 -9.33 -20.19 -13.37
CA GLU A 274 -10.56 -19.76 -14.03
C GLU A 274 -10.61 -20.17 -15.51
N ALA A 275 -9.50 -20.04 -16.24
CA ALA A 275 -9.42 -20.48 -17.63
C ALA A 275 -9.66 -21.99 -17.77
N THR A 276 -9.12 -22.80 -16.85
CA THR A 276 -9.38 -24.25 -16.79
C THR A 276 -10.83 -24.56 -16.49
N GLN A 277 -11.43 -23.87 -15.50
CA GLN A 277 -12.85 -24.01 -15.18
C GLN A 277 -13.75 -23.66 -16.37
N ARG A 278 -13.38 -22.63 -17.14
CA ARG A 278 -14.09 -22.22 -18.35
C ARG A 278 -14.03 -23.28 -19.45
N ALA A 279 -12.86 -23.90 -19.65
CA ALA A 279 -12.71 -25.00 -20.60
C ALA A 279 -13.59 -26.21 -20.22
N GLY A 280 -13.81 -26.42 -18.92
CA GLY A 280 -14.76 -27.41 -18.38
C GLY A 280 -16.23 -26.98 -18.38
N GLY A 281 -16.59 -25.87 -19.03
CA GLY A 281 -17.98 -25.41 -19.18
C GLY A 281 -18.51 -24.54 -18.02
N ARG A 282 -17.71 -24.25 -16.99
CA ARG A 282 -18.13 -23.38 -15.88
C ARG A 282 -18.07 -21.91 -16.30
N LYS A 283 -19.09 -21.14 -15.93
CA LYS A 283 -19.09 -19.68 -16.17
C LYS A 283 -18.15 -18.96 -15.21
N ARG A 284 -17.65 -17.81 -15.69
CA ARG A 284 -16.87 -16.85 -14.93
C ARG A 284 -17.72 -16.25 -13.79
N THR A 285 -17.52 -16.65 -12.52
CA THR A 285 -18.33 -16.12 -11.40
C THR A 285 -17.53 -15.23 -10.44
N LYS A 286 -18.20 -14.23 -9.86
CA LYS A 286 -17.67 -13.39 -8.78
C LYS A 286 -17.41 -14.21 -7.51
N THR A 287 -18.30 -15.17 -7.23
CA THR A 287 -18.24 -16.05 -6.05
C THR A 287 -17.02 -16.97 -6.08
N PHE A 288 -16.62 -17.47 -7.26
CA PHE A 288 -15.39 -18.24 -7.44
C PHE A 288 -14.15 -17.43 -7.06
N ARG A 289 -13.96 -16.24 -7.65
CA ARG A 289 -12.78 -15.39 -7.36
C ARG A 289 -12.73 -14.94 -5.90
N GLN A 290 -13.87 -14.55 -5.34
CA GLN A 290 -13.95 -14.19 -3.92
C GLN A 290 -13.51 -15.37 -3.04
N SER A 291 -14.04 -16.57 -3.30
CA SER A 291 -13.71 -17.77 -2.52
C SER A 291 -12.25 -18.20 -2.71
N PHE A 292 -11.72 -18.06 -3.94
CA PHE A 292 -10.32 -18.30 -4.26
C PHE A 292 -9.38 -17.37 -3.48
N LEU A 293 -9.59 -16.05 -3.56
CA LEU A 293 -8.69 -15.10 -2.89
C LEU A 293 -8.79 -15.21 -1.37
N MET A 294 -9.98 -15.51 -0.83
CA MET A 294 -10.16 -15.73 0.60
C MET A 294 -9.37 -16.95 1.10
N SER A 295 -9.46 -18.08 0.39
CA SER A 295 -8.76 -19.30 0.79
C SER A 295 -7.26 -19.24 0.53
N TYR A 296 -6.85 -18.54 -0.54
CA TYR A 296 -5.45 -18.24 -0.84
C TYR A 296 -4.81 -17.42 0.30
N ALA A 297 -5.48 -16.34 0.72
CA ALA A 297 -5.02 -15.50 1.82
C ALA A 297 -4.93 -16.26 3.15
N ALA A 298 -5.99 -16.98 3.52
CA ALA A 298 -6.02 -17.76 4.76
C ALA A 298 -4.90 -18.82 4.79
N ARG A 299 -4.72 -19.56 3.69
CA ARG A 299 -3.71 -20.61 3.60
C ARG A 299 -2.29 -20.05 3.61
N LEU A 300 -2.03 -18.94 2.92
CA LEU A 300 -0.73 -18.27 3.00
C LEU A 300 -0.42 -17.79 4.42
N GLY A 301 -1.40 -17.30 5.17
CA GLY A 301 -1.19 -16.94 6.57
C GLY A 301 -0.70 -18.11 7.42
N GLU A 302 -1.30 -19.29 7.26
CA GLU A 302 -0.84 -20.51 7.93
C GLU A 302 0.61 -20.87 7.55
N LEU A 303 0.93 -20.82 6.26
CA LEU A 303 2.23 -21.20 5.70
C LEU A 303 3.34 -20.23 6.12
N LEU A 304 3.08 -18.93 6.05
CA LEU A 304 4.04 -17.89 6.42
C LEU A 304 4.32 -17.90 7.92
N THR A 305 3.29 -18.07 8.75
CA THR A 305 3.46 -18.20 10.21
C THR A 305 4.33 -19.40 10.55
N ALA A 306 4.02 -20.58 9.99
CA ALA A 306 4.82 -21.78 10.20
C ALA A 306 6.29 -21.62 9.75
N ALA A 307 6.54 -20.88 8.66
CA ALA A 307 7.88 -20.60 8.19
C ALA A 307 8.66 -19.68 9.15
N THR A 308 8.02 -18.61 9.63
CA THR A 308 8.62 -17.68 10.61
C THR A 308 8.90 -18.37 11.94
N ASP A 309 7.98 -19.22 12.42
CA ASP A 309 8.15 -20.00 13.65
C ASP A 309 9.34 -20.96 13.54
N ALA A 310 9.50 -21.63 12.39
CA ALA A 310 10.60 -22.55 12.14
C ALA A 310 11.96 -21.84 12.14
N VAL A 311 12.06 -20.64 11.58
CA VAL A 311 13.30 -19.83 11.60
C VAL A 311 13.60 -19.36 13.03
N THR A 312 12.58 -18.90 13.76
CA THR A 312 12.73 -18.43 15.14
C THR A 312 13.19 -19.56 16.07
N ALA A 313 12.69 -20.78 15.87
CA ALA A 313 13.10 -21.95 16.64
C ALA A 313 14.56 -22.37 16.37
N ASP A 314 15.09 -22.13 15.16
CA ASP A 314 16.46 -22.51 14.80
C ASP A 314 17.52 -21.55 15.37
N GLU A 315 17.19 -20.28 15.61
CA GLU A 315 18.14 -19.24 16.07
C GLU A 315 18.33 -19.20 17.60
N GLY A 316 17.54 -19.96 18.38
CA GLY A 316 17.76 -20.19 19.81
C GLY A 316 16.92 -19.34 20.78
N SER A 317 16.86 -19.76 22.06
CA SER A 317 15.95 -19.21 23.08
C SER A 317 16.23 -17.77 23.50
N ASP A 318 17.48 -17.30 23.33
CA ASP A 318 17.92 -16.00 23.82
C ASP A 318 17.31 -14.81 23.05
N LEU A 319 16.76 -15.08 21.87
CA LEU A 319 16.06 -14.12 21.02
C LEU A 319 14.62 -13.82 21.46
N LEU A 320 13.96 -14.80 22.11
CA LEU A 320 12.53 -14.72 22.41
C LEU A 320 12.14 -13.48 23.24
N PRO A 321 12.91 -13.04 24.27
CA PRO A 321 12.58 -11.82 25.00
C PRO A 321 12.64 -10.55 24.15
N VAL A 322 13.61 -10.48 23.21
CA VAL A 322 13.76 -9.32 22.32
C VAL A 322 12.58 -9.24 21.35
N LEU A 323 12.17 -10.39 20.80
CA LEU A 323 11.02 -10.46 19.89
C LEU A 323 9.72 -10.13 20.62
N ALA A 324 9.51 -10.67 21.83
CA ALA A 324 8.35 -10.34 22.63
C ALA A 324 8.27 -8.85 22.97
N ALA A 325 9.40 -8.21 23.30
CA ALA A 325 9.44 -6.76 23.54
C ALA A 325 9.09 -5.95 22.28
N ARG A 326 9.54 -6.40 21.10
CA ARG A 326 9.17 -5.79 19.81
C ARG A 326 7.69 -5.95 19.50
N ASP A 327 7.12 -7.13 19.70
CA ASP A 327 5.69 -7.39 19.46
C ASP A 327 4.80 -6.52 20.37
N VAL A 328 5.20 -6.33 21.63
CA VAL A 328 4.54 -5.38 22.56
C VAL A 328 4.66 -3.95 22.02
N ALA A 329 5.86 -3.50 21.64
CA ALA A 329 6.05 -2.15 21.12
C ALA A 329 5.20 -1.88 19.86
N VAL A 330 5.12 -2.85 18.93
CA VAL A 330 4.29 -2.74 17.72
C VAL A 330 2.81 -2.68 18.08
N THR A 331 2.37 -3.50 19.04
CA THR A 331 0.98 -3.51 19.51
C THR A 331 0.62 -2.19 20.18
N ASP A 332 1.43 -1.72 21.12
CA ASP A 332 1.24 -0.44 21.80
C ASP A 332 1.18 0.72 20.79
N ARG A 333 2.08 0.71 19.80
CA ARG A 333 2.09 1.73 18.75
C ARG A 333 0.82 1.70 17.91
N ALA A 334 0.35 0.50 17.53
CA ALA A 334 -0.87 0.34 16.75
C ALA A 334 -2.11 0.82 17.52
N GLU A 335 -2.21 0.50 18.81
CA GLU A 335 -3.31 0.95 19.68
C GLU A 335 -3.28 2.46 19.92
N GLN A 336 -2.10 3.07 20.05
CA GLN A 336 -1.96 4.52 20.14
C GLN A 336 -2.35 5.24 18.85
N MET A 337 -2.01 4.68 17.69
CA MET A 337 -2.41 5.25 16.40
C MET A 337 -3.91 5.08 16.17
N PHE A 338 -4.46 3.91 16.49
CA PHE A 338 -5.83 3.55 16.17
C PHE A 338 -6.58 3.10 17.44
N PRO A 339 -6.94 4.05 18.32
CA PRO A 339 -7.62 3.72 19.58
C PRO A 339 -9.04 3.16 19.35
N GLU A 340 -9.65 3.52 18.22
CA GLU A 340 -10.99 3.09 17.83
C GLU A 340 -10.92 2.12 16.64
N THR A 341 -10.54 0.87 16.91
CA THR A 341 -10.59 -0.20 15.90
C THR A 341 -11.76 -1.15 16.14
N THR A 342 -12.38 -1.59 15.06
CA THR A 342 -13.47 -2.59 15.12
C THR A 342 -13.08 -3.82 14.32
N THR A 343 -13.33 -5.01 14.87
CA THR A 343 -13.19 -6.26 14.13
C THR A 343 -14.46 -6.54 13.33
N THR A 344 -14.33 -6.79 12.03
CA THR A 344 -15.47 -7.16 11.19
C THR A 344 -15.40 -8.63 10.82
N ARG A 345 -16.49 -9.38 11.05
CA ARG A 345 -16.60 -10.75 10.55
C ARG A 345 -16.76 -10.73 9.04
N VAL A 346 -15.86 -11.40 8.34
CA VAL A 346 -15.92 -11.53 6.90
C VAL A 346 -16.87 -12.68 6.54
N ARG A 347 -17.73 -12.46 5.55
CA ARG A 347 -18.64 -13.53 5.08
C ARG A 347 -17.80 -14.68 4.52
N GLY A 348 -18.18 -15.90 4.91
CA GLY A 348 -17.52 -17.12 4.46
C GLY A 348 -17.57 -17.28 2.93
N ALA A 349 -16.61 -18.03 2.40
CA ALA A 349 -16.57 -18.43 1.01
C ALA A 349 -17.72 -19.40 0.70
N THR A 350 -18.38 -19.20 -0.45
CA THR A 350 -19.57 -19.99 -0.84
C THR A 350 -19.35 -20.80 -2.12
N ASP A 351 -18.16 -20.73 -2.73
CA ASP A 351 -17.81 -21.53 -3.91
C ASP A 351 -16.67 -22.50 -3.54
N GLU A 352 -17.00 -23.77 -3.44
CA GLU A 352 -16.08 -24.84 -3.06
C GLU A 352 -14.89 -24.97 -4.02
N ALA A 353 -15.15 -24.91 -5.33
CA ALA A 353 -14.09 -24.99 -6.34
C ALA A 353 -13.12 -23.81 -6.19
N GLY A 354 -13.65 -22.59 -6.02
CA GLY A 354 -12.85 -21.41 -5.73
C GLY A 354 -11.98 -21.62 -4.49
N TRP A 355 -12.59 -22.10 -3.40
CA TRP A 355 -11.88 -22.37 -2.16
C TRP A 355 -10.74 -23.40 -2.31
N VAL A 356 -10.99 -24.53 -2.97
CA VAL A 356 -9.98 -25.57 -3.22
C VAL A 356 -8.84 -25.04 -4.09
N HIS A 357 -9.17 -24.36 -5.19
CA HIS A 357 -8.15 -23.79 -6.09
C HIS A 357 -7.30 -22.70 -5.40
N GLY A 358 -7.90 -21.88 -4.54
CA GLY A 358 -7.16 -20.85 -3.80
C GLY A 358 -6.19 -21.46 -2.78
N ARG A 359 -6.59 -22.52 -2.06
CA ARG A 359 -5.66 -23.23 -1.16
C ARG A 359 -4.51 -23.88 -1.92
N ALA A 360 -4.80 -24.58 -3.02
CA ALA A 360 -3.78 -25.19 -3.84
C ALA A 360 -2.79 -24.15 -4.40
N ALA A 361 -3.29 -22.98 -4.83
CA ALA A 361 -2.44 -21.89 -5.28
C ALA A 361 -1.53 -21.33 -4.17
N ALA A 362 -2.00 -21.31 -2.91
CA ALA A 362 -1.19 -20.90 -1.77
C ALA A 362 -0.09 -21.93 -1.46
N ASP A 363 -0.41 -23.22 -1.51
CA ASP A 363 0.58 -24.30 -1.33
C ASP A 363 1.68 -24.25 -2.41
N THR A 364 1.32 -23.93 -3.66
CA THR A 364 2.28 -23.65 -4.74
C THR A 364 3.10 -22.39 -4.44
N ALA A 365 2.47 -21.27 -4.08
CA ALA A 365 3.19 -20.02 -3.82
C ALA A 365 4.19 -20.14 -2.65
N HIS A 366 3.88 -20.98 -1.65
CA HIS A 366 4.74 -21.18 -0.49
C HIS A 366 4.74 -22.65 -0.02
N PRO A 367 5.66 -23.49 -0.53
CA PRO A 367 5.67 -24.91 -0.21
C PRO A 367 6.10 -25.16 1.24
N VAL A 368 5.45 -26.11 1.89
CA VAL A 368 5.90 -26.62 3.20
C VAL A 368 7.18 -27.42 2.99
N ARG A 369 8.30 -26.98 3.56
CA ARG A 369 9.51 -27.81 3.61
C ARG A 369 9.30 -28.93 4.63
N GLU A 370 9.12 -30.17 4.17
CA GLU A 370 9.29 -31.32 5.05
C GLU A 370 10.74 -31.35 5.52
N ARG A 371 10.96 -31.25 6.84
CA ARG A 371 12.26 -31.52 7.45
C ARG A 371 12.58 -32.98 7.18
N ARG A 372 13.39 -33.26 6.14
CA ARG A 372 14.12 -34.53 6.04
C ARG A 372 15.03 -34.58 7.27
N ARG A 373 14.58 -35.24 8.33
CA ARG A 373 15.46 -35.74 9.38
C ARG A 373 16.41 -36.69 8.65
N LEU A 374 17.65 -36.25 8.43
CA LEU A 374 18.71 -37.17 8.09
C LEU A 374 18.89 -38.03 9.33
N SER A 375 18.31 -39.23 9.29
CA SER A 375 18.57 -40.29 10.24
C SER A 375 20.05 -40.62 10.12
N GLY A 376 20.84 -40.15 11.10
CA GLY A 376 22.19 -40.64 11.35
C GLY A 376 22.14 -41.94 12.12
#